data_AF-A0A255SI66-F1
#
_entry.id   AF-A0A255SI66-F1
#
_cell.length_a   1.000
_cell.length_b   1.000
_cell.length_c   1.000
_cell.angle_alpha   90.00
_cell.angle_beta   90.00
_cell.angle_gamma   90.00
#
_symmetry.space_group_name_H-M   'P 1'
#
loop_
_entity.id
_entity.type
_entity.pdbx_description
1 polymer ?
#
loop_
_entity_poly.entity_id
_entity_poly.type
_entity_poly.pdbx_seq_one_letter_code
_entity_poly.pdbx_strand_id
1 'polypeptide(L)'
;MTYDQQILHILTEAGERGISVQTIARHVFNMNVSFFVSPDFEEIRTYVQQYLLRNSRSSLSLIERTERRGYYRLNTKGSADARQLMLEFQEHENIEEAEDEKPQQQDLSLSLFD
;
A
#
# COMPACT_ATOMS: atom_id res chain seq x y z
N MET A 1 0.14 -16.20 -9.37
CA MET A 1 0.65 -14.93 -8.82
C MET A 1 2.14 -14.88 -9.10
N THR A 2 2.65 -13.77 -9.63
CA THR A 2 4.11 -13.59 -9.78
C THR A 2 4.72 -13.20 -8.42
N TYR A 3 6.03 -13.42 -8.25
CA TYR A 3 6.73 -13.00 -7.03
C TYR A 3 6.57 -11.50 -6.75
N ASP A 4 6.57 -10.66 -7.80
CA ASP A 4 6.33 -9.22 -7.69
C ASP A 4 5.00 -8.89 -6.99
N GLN A 5 3.90 -9.53 -7.42
CA GLN A 5 2.57 -9.31 -6.83
C GLN A 5 2.51 -9.77 -5.38
N GLN A 6 3.15 -10.90 -5.06
CA GLN A 6 3.21 -11.43 -3.69
C GLN A 6 4.00 -10.49 -2.78
N ILE A 7 5.13 -9.94 -3.25
CA ILE A 7 5.92 -8.96 -2.51
C ILE A 7 5.09 -7.71 -2.22
N LEU A 8 4.39 -7.17 -3.22
CA LEU A 8 3.54 -5.99 -3.03
C LEU A 8 2.42 -6.26 -2.02
N HIS A 9 1.77 -7.42 -2.10
CA HIS A 9 0.73 -7.80 -1.15
C HIS A 9 1.27 -7.87 0.29
N ILE A 10 2.43 -8.50 0.50
CA ILE A 10 3.08 -8.54 1.82
C ILE A 10 3.42 -7.12 2.31
N LEU A 11 3.86 -6.22 1.42
CA LEU A 11 4.16 -4.83 1.79
C LEU A 11 2.90 -4.01 2.09
N THR A 12 1.77 -4.29 1.44
CA THR A 12 0.48 -3.67 1.79
C THR A 12 0.05 -4.04 3.21
N GLU A 13 0.25 -5.29 3.62
CA GLU A 13 -0.12 -5.76 4.96
C GLU A 13 0.84 -5.27 6.05
N ALA A 14 2.12 -5.04 5.72
CA ALA A 14 3.12 -4.58 6.67
C ALA A 14 2.89 -3.14 7.19
N GLY A 15 2.17 -2.30 6.43
CA GLY A 15 1.85 -0.93 6.81
C GLY A 15 3.09 -0.04 7.02
N GLU A 16 2.96 0.98 7.88
CA GLU A 16 4.01 1.99 8.11
C GLU A 16 5.27 1.46 8.79
N ARG A 17 5.15 0.40 9.60
CA ARG A 17 6.28 -0.22 10.32
C ARG A 17 7.27 -0.89 9.36
N GLY A 18 6.79 -1.27 8.17
CA GLY A 18 7.56 -2.01 7.19
C GLY A 18 7.95 -3.40 7.68
N ILE A 19 8.64 -4.14 6.81
CA ILE A 19 8.96 -5.54 7.04
C ILE A 19 10.36 -5.86 6.52
N SER A 20 11.04 -6.79 7.20
CA SER A 20 12.41 -7.17 6.86
C SER A 20 12.47 -8.01 5.58
N VAL A 21 13.55 -7.88 4.79
CA VAL A 21 13.77 -8.71 3.58
C VAL A 21 13.66 -10.20 3.87
N GLN A 22 14.20 -10.66 5.01
CA GLN A 22 14.16 -12.08 5.39
C GLN A 22 12.73 -12.55 5.67
N THR A 23 11.91 -11.69 6.30
CA THR A 23 10.51 -12.00 6.58
C THR A 23 9.72 -12.04 5.27
N ILE A 24 9.90 -11.06 4.38
CA ILE A 24 9.26 -11.04 3.05
C ILE A 24 9.61 -12.31 2.28
N ALA A 25 10.89 -12.65 2.18
CA ALA A 25 11.35 -13.84 1.45
C ALA A 25 10.71 -15.14 2.00
N ARG A 26 10.53 -15.23 3.32
CA ARG A 26 9.87 -16.37 3.96
C ARG A 26 8.37 -16.41 3.71
N HIS A 27 7.68 -15.28 3.69
CA HIS A 27 6.27 -15.25 3.26
C HIS A 27 6.13 -15.68 1.81
N VAL A 28 6.95 -15.13 0.90
CA VAL A 28 6.96 -15.53 -0.52
C VAL A 28 7.25 -17.03 -0.65
N PHE A 29 8.25 -17.54 0.05
CA PHE A 29 8.56 -18.98 0.06
C PHE A 29 7.36 -19.82 0.53
N ASN A 30 6.76 -19.46 1.66
CA ASN A 30 5.60 -20.19 2.20
C ASN A 30 4.39 -20.15 1.26
N MET A 31 4.22 -19.09 0.47
CA MET A 31 3.14 -18.98 -0.53
C MET A 31 3.37 -19.84 -1.78
N ASN A 32 4.62 -20.21 -2.09
CA ASN A 32 4.98 -20.97 -3.29
C ASN A 32 5.45 -22.39 -3.00
N VAL A 33 5.75 -22.73 -1.75
CA VAL A 33 5.95 -24.11 -1.32
C VAL A 33 4.62 -24.86 -1.36
N SER A 34 4.65 -26.02 -1.99
CA SER A 34 3.54 -26.97 -2.01
C SER A 34 4.06 -28.38 -1.81
N PHE A 35 3.15 -29.35 -1.68
CA PHE A 35 3.53 -30.75 -1.53
C PHE A 35 4.33 -31.31 -2.72
N PHE A 36 4.12 -30.76 -3.92
CA PHE A 36 4.74 -31.25 -5.16
C PHE A 36 5.90 -30.37 -5.66
N VAL A 37 6.04 -29.15 -5.13
CA VAL A 37 7.03 -28.17 -5.59
C VAL A 37 7.63 -27.46 -4.38
N SER A 38 8.95 -27.58 -4.24
CA SER A 38 9.73 -26.81 -3.27
C SER A 38 10.74 -25.95 -4.02
N PRO A 39 10.48 -24.64 -4.19
CA PRO A 39 11.47 -23.72 -4.74
C PRO A 39 12.68 -23.62 -3.79
N ASP A 40 13.83 -23.17 -4.30
CA ASP A 40 14.96 -22.84 -3.43
C ASP A 40 14.69 -21.53 -2.67
N PHE A 41 14.95 -21.57 -1.36
CA PHE A 41 14.78 -20.40 -0.51
C PHE A 41 15.77 -19.29 -0.84
N GLU A 42 17.02 -19.63 -1.19
CA GLU A 42 18.04 -18.62 -1.45
C GLU A 42 17.81 -17.92 -2.79
N GLU A 43 17.32 -18.64 -3.81
CA GLU A 43 16.84 -18.04 -5.06
C GLU A 43 15.71 -17.03 -4.81
N ILE A 44 14.69 -17.41 -4.02
CA ILE A 44 13.59 -16.50 -3.66
C ILE A 44 14.09 -15.29 -2.90
N ARG A 45 14.96 -15.50 -1.91
CA ARG A 45 15.54 -14.41 -1.11
C ARG A 45 16.34 -13.43 -1.98
N THR A 46 17.13 -13.95 -2.91
CA THR A 46 17.92 -13.15 -3.87
C THR A 46 16.98 -12.34 -4.77
N TYR A 47 15.92 -12.97 -5.28
CA TYR A 47 14.92 -12.29 -6.09
C TYR A 47 14.26 -11.13 -5.34
N VAL A 48 13.76 -11.39 -4.13
CA VAL A 48 13.12 -10.38 -3.28
C VAL A 48 14.07 -9.22 -3.02
N GLN A 49 15.34 -9.49 -2.70
CA GLN A 49 16.33 -8.45 -2.47
C GLN A 49 16.54 -7.58 -3.72
N GLN A 50 16.69 -8.18 -4.90
CA GLN A 50 16.87 -7.43 -6.15
C GLN A 50 15.63 -6.61 -6.51
N TYR A 51 14.44 -7.17 -6.33
CA TYR A 51 13.18 -6.49 -6.58
C TYR A 51 13.03 -5.24 -5.70
N LEU A 52 13.26 -5.38 -4.39
CA LEU A 52 13.18 -4.26 -3.44
C LEU A 52 14.22 -3.18 -3.76
N LEU A 53 15.45 -3.58 -4.09
CA LEU A 53 16.51 -2.63 -4.46
C LEU A 53 16.21 -1.87 -5.75
N ARG A 54 15.62 -2.53 -6.75
CA ARG A 54 15.25 -1.91 -8.03
C ARG A 54 14.13 -0.89 -7.85
N ASN A 55 13.16 -1.21 -7.01
CA ASN A 55 11.95 -0.43 -6.79
C ASN A 55 12.05 0.56 -5.60
N SER A 56 13.24 0.80 -5.05
CA SER A 56 13.46 1.76 -3.95
C SER A 56 14.50 2.84 -4.26
N ARG A 57 14.75 3.13 -5.54
CA ARG A 57 15.84 4.03 -5.96
C ARG A 57 15.44 5.51 -5.99
N SER A 58 14.17 5.81 -6.19
CA SER A 58 13.65 7.17 -6.29
C SER A 58 12.76 7.51 -5.10
N SER A 59 12.68 8.79 -4.74
CA SER A 59 11.72 9.31 -3.76
C SER A 59 10.26 9.16 -4.20
N LEU A 60 10.02 8.99 -5.50
CA LEU A 60 8.71 8.71 -6.08
C LEU A 60 8.46 7.21 -6.31
N SER A 61 9.44 6.37 -5.98
CA SER A 61 9.28 4.92 -6.15
C SER A 61 8.18 4.39 -5.24
N LEU A 62 7.51 3.33 -5.69
CA LEU A 62 6.40 2.70 -4.99
C LEU A 62 6.80 2.07 -3.65
N ILE A 63 8.07 1.67 -3.52
CA ILE A 63 8.64 1.08 -2.32
C ILE A 63 9.70 2.04 -1.77
N GLU A 64 9.74 2.21 -0.47
CA GLU A 64 10.79 2.96 0.21
C GLU A 64 11.49 2.12 1.28
N ARG A 65 12.73 2.53 1.58
CA ARG A 65 13.48 1.98 2.72
C ARG A 65 13.04 2.71 3.97
N THR A 66 12.81 1.96 5.03
CA THR A 66 12.60 2.56 6.36
C THR A 66 13.93 3.04 6.95
N GLU A 67 13.86 3.73 8.09
CA GLU A 67 15.04 4.13 8.88
C GLU A 67 15.87 2.93 9.34
N ARG A 68 15.25 1.75 9.45
CA ARG A 68 15.93 0.51 9.87
C ARG A 68 16.53 -0.21 8.66
N ARG A 69 17.81 -0.54 8.75
CA ARG A 69 18.52 -1.30 7.71
C ARG A 69 17.80 -2.62 7.39
N GLY A 70 17.53 -2.84 6.10
CA GLY A 70 16.93 -4.07 5.59
C GLY A 70 15.42 -4.17 5.79
N TYR A 71 14.75 -3.08 6.17
CA TYR A 71 13.29 -2.99 6.28
C TYR A 71 12.74 -2.09 5.17
N TYR A 72 11.68 -2.57 4.53
CA TYR A 72 11.03 -1.91 3.40
C TYR A 72 9.53 -1.75 3.67
N ARG A 73 8.92 -0.72 3.08
CA ARG A 73 7.47 -0.46 3.12
C ARG A 73 7.01 0.22 1.83
N LEU A 74 5.70 0.30 1.62
CA LEU A 74 5.13 1.10 0.54
C LEU A 74 5.31 2.59 0.83
N ASN A 75 5.64 3.35 -0.21
CA ASN A 75 5.85 4.80 -0.14
C ASN A 75 4.52 5.56 -0.26
N THR A 76 3.65 5.37 0.72
CA THR A 76 2.36 6.06 0.77
C THR A 76 2.50 7.58 0.89
N LYS A 77 3.64 8.10 1.36
CA LYS A 77 3.85 9.55 1.51
C LYS A 77 4.31 10.21 0.22
N GLY A 78 5.19 9.59 -0.55
CA GLY A 78 5.82 10.17 -1.74
C GLY A 78 5.25 9.69 -3.08
N SER A 79 4.52 8.56 -3.13
CA SER A 79 4.02 7.98 -4.38
C SER A 79 2.49 7.86 -4.38
N ALA A 80 1.84 8.51 -5.36
CA ALA A 80 0.38 8.42 -5.52
C ALA A 80 -0.07 6.98 -5.85
N ASP A 81 0.71 6.25 -6.65
CA ASP A 81 0.44 4.85 -6.99
C ASP A 81 0.48 3.95 -5.75
N ALA A 82 1.41 4.20 -4.82
CA ALA A 82 1.49 3.47 -3.56
C ALA A 82 0.29 3.77 -2.65
N ARG A 83 -0.23 5.00 -2.66
CA ARG A 83 -1.47 5.35 -1.93
C ARG A 83 -2.67 4.63 -2.51
N GLN A 84 -2.79 4.53 -3.83
CA GLN A 84 -3.90 3.82 -4.48
C GLN A 84 -3.95 2.33 -4.12
N LEU A 85 -2.82 1.73 -3.77
CA LEU A 85 -2.76 0.34 -3.29
C LEU A 85 -3.22 0.16 -1.84
N MET A 86 -3.38 1.25 -1.07
CA MET A 86 -3.85 1.21 0.31
C MET A 86 -5.25 1.83 0.44
N LEU A 87 -6.05 1.27 1.34
CA LEU A 87 -7.25 1.94 1.82
C LEU A 87 -6.84 2.93 2.90
N GLU A 88 -6.75 4.21 2.56
CA GLU A 88 -6.58 5.28 3.55
C GLU A 88 -7.93 5.56 4.21
N PHE A 89 -8.15 4.96 5.38
CA PHE A 89 -9.27 5.35 6.24
C PHE A 89 -8.86 6.63 6.97
N GLN A 90 -9.39 7.77 6.53
CA GLN A 90 -9.29 8.99 7.31
C GLN A 90 -10.13 8.81 8.58
N GLU A 91 -9.48 8.72 9.73
CA GLU A 91 -10.13 9.07 10.98
C GLU A 91 -10.55 10.53 10.83
N HIS A 92 -11.85 10.76 10.61
CA HIS A 92 -12.41 12.08 10.83
C HIS A 92 -12.24 12.35 12.32
N GLU A 93 -11.10 12.94 12.72
CA GLU A 93 -11.10 13.80 13.90
C GLU A 93 -12.28 14.72 13.70
N ASN A 94 -13.23 14.70 14.64
CA ASN A 94 -14.47 15.46 14.57
C ASN A 94 -14.18 16.87 14.08
N ILE A 95 -14.32 17.09 12.78
CA ILE A 95 -14.41 18.42 12.21
C ILE A 95 -15.75 18.85 12.78
N GLU A 96 -15.71 19.60 13.88
CA GLU A 96 -16.82 20.45 14.25
C GLU A 96 -17.13 21.21 12.96
N GLU A 97 -18.19 20.77 12.28
CA GLU A 97 -18.68 21.40 11.07
C GLU A 97 -18.91 22.86 11.47
N ALA A 98 -17.95 23.73 11.14
CA ALA A 98 -18.22 25.14 11.13
C ALA A 98 -19.43 25.28 10.21
N GLU A 99 -20.55 25.70 10.78
CA GLU A 99 -21.80 25.93 10.09
C GLU A 99 -21.55 27.00 9.01
N ASP A 100 -21.01 26.58 7.87
CA ASP A 100 -20.96 27.40 6.67
C ASP A 100 -22.42 27.56 6.25
N GLU A 101 -22.93 28.77 6.47
CA GLU A 101 -24.26 29.22 6.07
C GLU A 101 -24.52 28.77 4.62
N LYS A 102 -25.33 27.72 4.46
CA LYS A 102 -25.72 27.22 3.14
C LYS A 102 -26.32 28.38 2.35
N PRO A 103 -25.84 28.70 1.15
CA PRO A 103 -26.53 29.67 0.30
C PRO A 103 -27.94 29.15 0.06
N GLN A 104 -28.94 29.97 0.39
CA GLN A 104 -30.36 29.65 0.25
C GLN A 104 -30.62 29.19 -1.19
N GLN A 105 -30.79 27.88 -1.38
CA GLN A 105 -31.18 27.33 -2.65
C GLN A 105 -32.62 27.80 -2.92
N GLN A 106 -32.77 28.77 -3.81
CA GLN A 106 -34.09 29.20 -4.27
C GLN A 106 -34.71 28.05 -5.06
N ASP A 107 -35.84 27.57 -4.58
CA ASP A 107 -36.60 26.52 -5.23
C ASP A 107 -37.22 27.09 -6.52
N LEU A 108 -36.71 26.63 -7.66
CA LEU A 108 -37.16 27.01 -9.00
C LEU A 108 -38.21 26.03 -9.55
N SER A 109 -38.77 25.17 -8.71
CA SER A 109 -39.84 24.28 -9.13
C SER A 109 -41.14 25.06 -9.36
N LEU A 110 -41.87 24.68 -10.42
CA LEU A 110 -43.18 25.23 -10.72
C LEU A 110 -44.25 24.57 -9.84
N SER A 111 -45.18 25.37 -9.33
CA SER A 111 -46.32 24.91 -8.54
C SER A 111 -47.17 23.92 -9.36
N LEU A 112 -47.45 22.76 -8.77
CA LEU A 112 -48.17 21.65 -9.39
C LEU A 112 -49.70 21.72 -9.23
N PHE A 113 -50.24 22.81 -8.69
CA PHE A 113 -51.67 22.94 -8.38
C PHE A 113 -52.30 24.25 -8.88
N ASP A 114 -51.82 24.78 -10.00
CA ASP A 114 -52.66 25.65 -10.83
C ASP A 114 -53.55 24.80 -11.76
#